data_AF-M9RB36-F1
#
_entry.id   AF-M9RB36-F1
#
_cell.length_a   1.000
_cell.length_b   1.000
_cell.length_c   1.000
_cell.angle_alpha   90.00
_cell.angle_beta   90.00
_cell.angle_gamma   90.00
#
_symmetry.space_group_name_H-M   'P 1'
#
loop_
_entity.id
_entity.type
_entity.pdbx_description
1 polymer ?
#
loop_
_entity_poly.entity_id
_entity_poly.type
_entity_poly.pdbx_seq_one_letter_code
_entity_poly.pdbx_strand_id
1 'polypeptide(L)'
;MSYGIYTIKVHKKLKLDKRANSANWYARLTLDNGKRIVRSMKTEDLEQAKERALELYYDTRARIKNKLPAQTRKFRHVAEFAVQRMQNELNDGYGKQAYKDYISALTRWLMPYFGSTDIDKIDLAALTAFDHWRTQKHTKQFSQSGICKQTMRGQRDDAKGLEVSRCSLL
;
A
#
# COMPACT_ATOMS: atom_id res chain seq x y z
N MET A 1 11.73 5.87 -27.16
CA MET A 1 11.22 4.52 -26.81
C MET A 1 12.24 3.50 -27.31
N SER A 2 12.91 2.75 -26.44
CA SER A 2 13.92 1.77 -26.89
C SER A 2 13.20 0.56 -27.51
N TYR A 3 13.29 0.41 -28.82
CA TYR A 3 12.79 -0.77 -29.52
C TYR A 3 13.56 -2.01 -29.05
N GLY A 4 12.84 -3.09 -28.73
CA GLY A 4 13.47 -4.38 -28.39
C GLY A 4 14.06 -5.00 -29.66
N ILE A 5 15.28 -5.50 -29.58
CA ILE A 5 16.00 -6.11 -30.72
C ILE A 5 15.37 -7.46 -31.08
N TYR A 6 14.95 -8.24 -30.08
CA TYR A 6 14.33 -9.55 -30.26
C TYR A 6 13.08 -9.70 -29.39
N THR A 7 12.00 -10.25 -29.96
CA THR A 7 10.77 -10.59 -29.24
C THR A 7 10.46 -12.07 -29.41
N ILE A 8 10.38 -12.81 -28.31
CA ILE A 8 10.06 -14.24 -28.30
C ILE A 8 8.68 -14.42 -27.66
N LYS A 9 7.79 -15.15 -28.33
CA LYS A 9 6.48 -15.52 -27.78
C LYS A 9 6.64 -16.83 -27.00
N VAL A 10 6.35 -16.80 -25.70
CA VAL A 10 6.40 -18.00 -24.83
C VAL A 10 4.99 -18.55 -24.59
N HIS A 11 3.99 -17.67 -24.44
CA HIS A 11 2.59 -18.05 -24.25
C HIS A 11 1.66 -17.01 -24.93
N LYS A 12 0.36 -17.32 -25.09
CA LYS A 12 -0.63 -16.42 -25.71
C LYS A 12 -0.63 -15.01 -25.10
N LYS A 13 -0.37 -14.91 -23.80
CA LYS A 13 -0.36 -13.66 -23.01
C LYS A 13 1.03 -13.22 -22.52
N LEU A 14 2.07 -14.01 -22.78
CA LEU A 14 3.43 -13.78 -22.27
C LEU A 14 4.42 -13.68 -23.43
N LYS A 15 5.13 -12.56 -23.49
CA LYS A 15 6.20 -12.30 -24.47
C LYS A 15 7.47 -11.92 -23.75
N LEU A 16 8.62 -12.38 -24.24
CA LEU A 16 9.94 -11.98 -23.77
C LEU A 16 10.54 -11.01 -24.78
N ASP A 17 11.00 -9.86 -24.32
CA ASP A 17 11.66 -8.84 -25.12
C ASP A 17 13.11 -8.67 -24.66
N LYS A 18 14.07 -8.66 -25.59
CA LYS A 18 15.46 -8.26 -25.34
C LYS A 18 15.67 -6.82 -25.78
N ARG A 19 16.26 -5.99 -24.92
CA ARG A 19 16.52 -4.57 -25.21
C ARG A 19 17.97 -4.37 -25.62
N ALA A 20 18.24 -3.35 -26.44
CA ALA A 20 19.60 -3.05 -26.89
C ALA A 20 20.57 -2.71 -25.75
N ASN A 21 20.09 -1.98 -24.74
CA ASN A 21 20.93 -1.45 -23.67
C ASN A 21 20.92 -2.33 -22.40
N SER A 22 20.39 -3.56 -22.47
CA SER A 22 20.29 -4.44 -21.30
C SER A 22 20.41 -5.90 -21.72
N ALA A 23 21.36 -6.60 -21.12
CA ALA A 23 21.55 -8.03 -21.33
C ALA A 23 20.39 -8.87 -20.77
N ASN A 24 19.61 -8.29 -19.84
CA ASN A 24 18.49 -8.95 -19.19
C ASN A 24 17.27 -9.11 -20.12
N TRP A 25 16.64 -10.29 -20.06
CA TRP A 25 15.33 -10.51 -20.67
C TRP A 25 14.21 -9.79 -19.90
N TYR A 26 13.26 -9.20 -20.63
CA TYR A 26 12.07 -8.58 -20.06
C TYR A 26 10.82 -9.38 -20.40
N ALA A 27 10.08 -9.82 -19.40
CA ALA A 27 8.77 -10.44 -19.56
C ALA A 27 7.68 -9.37 -19.64
N ARG A 28 6.94 -9.38 -20.75
CA ARG A 28 5.75 -8.59 -21.00
C ARG A 28 4.53 -9.49 -20.86
N LEU A 29 3.79 -9.27 -19.79
CA LEU A 29 2.53 -9.95 -19.50
C LEU A 29 1.35 -9.05 -19.85
N THR A 30 0.42 -9.55 -20.66
CA THR A 30 -0.85 -8.88 -20.92
C THR A 30 -1.94 -9.54 -20.09
N LEU A 31 -2.53 -8.80 -19.15
CA LEU A 31 -3.65 -9.26 -18.34
C LEU A 31 -4.97 -9.14 -19.12
N ASP A 32 -6.01 -9.86 -18.67
CA ASP A 32 -7.35 -9.82 -19.26
C ASP A 32 -8.01 -8.43 -19.21
N ASN A 33 -7.63 -7.62 -18.22
CA ASN A 33 -8.08 -6.22 -18.08
C ASN A 33 -7.35 -5.24 -19.02
N GLY A 34 -6.58 -5.73 -20.00
CA GLY A 34 -5.80 -4.93 -20.94
C GLY A 34 -4.54 -4.29 -20.36
N LYS A 35 -4.32 -4.37 -19.04
CA LYS A 35 -3.10 -3.84 -18.41
C LYS A 35 -1.90 -4.71 -18.78
N ARG A 36 -0.78 -4.04 -19.04
CA ARG A 36 0.47 -4.70 -19.42
C ARG A 36 1.47 -4.54 -18.29
N ILE A 37 1.99 -5.66 -17.79
CA ILE A 37 3.02 -5.69 -16.77
C ILE A 37 4.34 -6.07 -17.44
N VAL A 38 5.35 -5.22 -17.31
CA VAL A 38 6.70 -5.49 -17.80
C VAL A 38 7.61 -5.71 -16.60
N ARG A 39 8.29 -6.85 -16.55
CA ARG A 39 9.22 -7.21 -15.47
C ARG A 39 10.51 -7.75 -16.05
N SER A 40 11.65 -7.33 -15.51
CA SER A 40 12.94 -7.91 -15.86
C SER A 40 13.09 -9.28 -15.22
N MET A 41 13.53 -10.27 -15.98
CA MET A 41 13.83 -11.63 -15.48
C MET A 41 15.21 -11.73 -14.82
N LYS A 42 16.01 -10.65 -14.91
CA LYS A 42 17.37 -10.54 -14.32
C LYS A 42 18.33 -11.66 -14.73
N THR A 43 18.10 -12.26 -15.89
CA THR A 43 18.95 -13.28 -16.47
C THR A 43 19.15 -12.99 -17.95
N GLU A 44 20.30 -13.40 -18.46
CA GLU A 44 20.69 -13.32 -19.86
C GLU A 44 20.36 -14.63 -20.59
N ASP A 45 20.23 -15.73 -19.85
CA ASP A 45 19.90 -17.06 -20.36
C ASP A 45 18.42 -17.15 -20.74
N LEU A 46 18.19 -17.59 -21.98
CA LEU A 46 16.85 -17.65 -22.56
C LEU A 46 15.98 -18.73 -21.88
N GLU A 47 16.55 -19.88 -21.54
CA GLU A 47 15.80 -20.97 -20.88
C GLU A 47 15.40 -20.58 -19.46
N GLN A 48 16.34 -20.07 -18.67
CA GLN A 48 16.02 -19.54 -17.34
C GLN A 48 15.02 -18.39 -17.40
N ALA A 49 15.11 -17.53 -18.43
CA ALA A 49 14.15 -16.45 -18.61
C ALA A 49 12.74 -16.97 -18.91
N LYS A 50 12.61 -18.06 -19.69
CA LYS A 50 11.31 -18.69 -19.97
C LYS A 50 10.69 -19.27 -18.70
N GLU A 51 11.48 -20.00 -17.91
CA GLU A 51 11.02 -20.63 -16.68
C GLU A 51 10.53 -19.59 -15.67
N ARG A 52 11.35 -18.58 -15.36
CA ARG A 52 10.96 -17.46 -14.47
C ARG A 52 9.76 -16.68 -14.99
N ALA A 53 9.63 -16.52 -16.30
CA ALA A 53 8.50 -15.82 -16.87
C ALA A 53 7.20 -16.64 -16.78
N LEU A 54 7.29 -17.97 -16.85
CA LEU A 54 6.16 -18.87 -16.61
C LEU A 54 5.75 -18.86 -15.14
N GLU A 55 6.71 -18.95 -14.21
CA GLU A 55 6.47 -18.83 -12.77
C GLU A 55 5.72 -17.52 -12.46
N LEU A 56 6.20 -16.38 -12.96
CA LEU A 56 5.55 -15.08 -12.82
C LEU A 56 4.13 -15.06 -13.38
N TYR A 57 3.90 -15.75 -14.51
CA TYR A 57 2.57 -15.86 -15.10
C TYR A 57 1.61 -16.63 -14.20
N TYR A 58 2.03 -17.77 -13.65
CA TYR A 58 1.21 -18.57 -12.76
C TYR A 58 0.92 -17.84 -11.44
N ASP A 59 1.90 -17.16 -10.86
CA ASP A 59 1.72 -16.31 -9.68
C ASP A 59 0.68 -15.22 -9.93
N THR A 60 0.79 -14.54 -11.06
CA THR A 60 -0.15 -13.47 -11.42
C THR A 60 -1.56 -14.04 -11.60
N ARG A 61 -1.69 -15.21 -12.23
CA ARG A 61 -2.98 -15.89 -12.42
C ARG A 61 -3.57 -16.35 -11.10
N ALA A 62 -2.77 -16.90 -10.20
CA ALA A 62 -3.18 -17.33 -8.87
C ALA A 62 -3.68 -16.13 -8.04
N ARG A 63 -2.97 -15.00 -8.08
CA ARG A 63 -3.40 -13.75 -7.43
C ARG A 63 -4.74 -13.26 -7.96
N ILE A 64 -4.92 -13.22 -9.28
CA ILE A 64 -6.19 -12.84 -9.91
C ILE A 64 -7.33 -13.79 -9.47
N LYS A 65 -7.08 -15.11 -9.45
CA LYS A 65 -8.06 -16.10 -9.00
C LYS A 65 -8.46 -15.88 -7.54
N ASN A 66 -7.50 -15.54 -6.69
CA ASN A 66 -7.70 -15.23 -5.27
C ASN A 66 -8.23 -13.81 -5.01
N LYS A 67 -8.62 -13.06 -6.06
CA LYS A 67 -9.05 -11.64 -5.97
C LYS A 67 -8.01 -10.71 -5.31
N LEU A 68 -6.75 -11.12 -5.26
CA LEU A 68 -5.64 -10.29 -4.79
C LEU A 68 -5.18 -9.37 -5.93
N PRO A 69 -4.80 -8.11 -5.63
CA PRO A 69 -4.34 -7.20 -6.66
C PRO A 69 -3.02 -7.70 -7.27
N ALA A 70 -2.98 -7.83 -8.60
CA ALA A 70 -1.79 -8.27 -9.33
C ALA A 70 -0.57 -7.33 -9.17
N GLN A 71 -0.81 -6.07 -8.78
CA GLN A 71 0.21 -5.11 -8.38
C GLN A 71 -0.25 -4.39 -7.12
N THR A 72 0.67 -4.22 -6.17
CA THR A 72 0.51 -3.32 -5.03
C THR A 72 0.18 -1.93 -5.53
N ARG A 73 -0.87 -1.33 -4.98
CA ARG A 73 -1.27 0.05 -5.32
C ARG A 73 -0.62 0.99 -4.31
N LYS A 74 -0.23 2.17 -4.77
CA LYS A 74 0.12 3.27 -3.87
C LYS A 74 -1.09 3.63 -3.01
N PHE A 75 -0.84 3.96 -1.75
CA PHE A 75 -1.89 4.35 -0.81
C PHE A 75 -2.73 5.51 -1.34
N ARG A 76 -2.09 6.50 -1.98
CA ARG A 76 -2.77 7.65 -2.58
C ARG A 76 -3.93 7.26 -3.50
N HIS A 77 -3.71 6.33 -4.43
CA HIS A 77 -4.75 5.95 -5.40
C HIS A 77 -5.92 5.22 -4.74
N VAL A 78 -5.67 4.48 -3.66
CA VAL A 78 -6.73 3.82 -2.91
C VAL A 78 -7.49 4.81 -2.04
N ALA A 79 -6.79 5.76 -1.42
CA ALA A 79 -7.41 6.86 -0.68
C ALA A 79 -8.29 7.72 -1.60
N GLU A 80 -7.81 8.08 -2.78
CA GLU A 80 -8.58 8.84 -3.80
C GLU A 80 -9.85 8.07 -4.22
N PHE A 81 -9.73 6.77 -4.50
CA PHE A 81 -10.89 5.93 -4.83
C PHE A 81 -11.90 5.86 -3.69
N ALA A 82 -11.44 5.72 -2.45
CA ALA A 82 -12.30 5.69 -1.26
C ALA A 82 -13.02 7.02 -1.04
N VAL A 83 -12.32 8.15 -1.18
CA VAL A 83 -12.90 9.50 -1.10
C VAL A 83 -13.95 9.69 -2.18
N GLN A 84 -13.65 9.33 -3.44
CA GLN A 84 -14.60 9.45 -4.54
C GLN A 84 -15.85 8.63 -4.29
N ARG A 85 -15.71 7.38 -3.81
CA ARG A 85 -16.84 6.53 -3.47
C ARG A 85 -17.71 7.15 -2.37
N MET A 86 -17.10 7.59 -1.27
CA MET A 86 -17.83 8.23 -0.16
C MET A 86 -18.52 9.53 -0.62
N GLN A 87 -17.89 10.30 -1.50
CA GLN A 87 -18.47 11.52 -2.04
C GLN A 87 -19.67 11.23 -2.96
N ASN A 88 -19.58 10.19 -3.80
CA ASN A 88 -20.71 9.75 -4.62
C ASN A 88 -21.89 9.33 -3.73
N GLU A 89 -21.64 8.52 -2.69
CA GLU A 89 -22.68 8.11 -1.74
C GLU A 89 -23.32 9.32 -1.00
N LEU A 90 -22.54 10.36 -0.69
CA LEU A 90 -23.05 11.61 -0.12
C LEU A 90 -23.90 12.41 -1.12
N ASN A 91 -23.49 12.46 -2.39
CA ASN A 91 -24.21 13.17 -3.45
C ASN A 91 -25.55 12.48 -3.79
N ASP A 92 -25.58 11.15 -3.74
CA ASP A 92 -26.78 10.34 -3.98
C ASP A 92 -27.79 10.39 -2.81
N GLY A 93 -27.47 11.10 -1.71
CA GLY A 93 -28.36 11.29 -0.56
C GLY A 93 -28.42 10.12 0.43
N TYR A 94 -27.68 9.03 0.17
CA TYR A 94 -27.59 7.86 1.06
C TYR A 94 -26.40 7.90 2.03
N GLY A 95 -25.54 8.90 1.91
CA GLY A 95 -24.28 8.97 2.65
C GLY A 95 -24.46 9.30 4.15
N LYS A 96 -23.71 8.59 5.00
CA LYS A 96 -23.63 8.87 6.44
C LYS A 96 -22.86 10.17 6.67
N GLN A 97 -23.29 10.99 7.64
CA GLN A 97 -22.58 12.21 8.02
C GLN A 97 -21.10 11.95 8.39
N ALA A 98 -20.81 10.79 8.99
CA ALA A 98 -19.45 10.33 9.33
C ALA A 98 -18.50 10.25 8.12
N TYR A 99 -19.01 10.11 6.89
CA TYR A 99 -18.17 10.10 5.70
C TYR A 99 -17.44 11.42 5.48
N LYS A 100 -18.02 12.56 5.90
CA LYS A 100 -17.34 13.87 5.84
C LYS A 100 -16.11 13.89 6.75
N ASP A 101 -16.21 13.28 7.92
CA ASP A 101 -15.10 13.17 8.87
C ASP A 101 -14.01 12.25 8.33
N TYR A 102 -14.38 11.13 7.70
CA TYR A 102 -13.42 10.21 7.08
C TYR A 102 -12.72 10.81 5.87
N ILE A 103 -13.45 11.51 4.99
CA ILE A 103 -12.86 12.24 3.86
C ILE A 103 -11.87 13.29 4.37
N SER A 104 -12.25 14.04 5.40
CA SER A 104 -11.39 15.04 6.03
C SER A 104 -10.14 14.41 6.64
N ALA A 105 -10.27 13.26 7.30
CA ALA A 105 -9.14 12.56 7.89
C ALA A 105 -8.15 12.04 6.83
N LEU A 106 -8.68 11.41 5.78
CA LEU A 106 -7.87 10.89 4.66
C LEU A 106 -7.11 12.00 3.94
N THR A 107 -7.79 13.09 3.59
CA THR A 107 -7.19 14.19 2.81
C THR A 107 -6.20 15.02 3.63
N ARG A 108 -6.50 15.29 4.91
CA ARG A 108 -5.65 16.15 5.77
C ARG A 108 -4.42 15.44 6.31
N TRP A 109 -4.52 14.14 6.61
CA TRP A 109 -3.48 13.43 7.35
C TRP A 109 -2.87 12.27 6.59
N LEU A 110 -3.69 11.34 6.13
CA LEU A 110 -3.17 10.08 5.59
C LEU A 110 -2.58 10.26 4.18
N MET A 111 -3.22 11.02 3.30
CA MET A 111 -2.71 11.30 1.96
C MET A 111 -1.35 12.01 1.95
N PRO A 112 -1.10 13.09 2.73
CA PRO A 112 0.19 13.76 2.71
C PRO A 112 1.31 12.91 3.31
N TYR A 113 1.01 12.03 4.26
CA TYR A 113 2.03 11.21 4.93
C TYR A 113 2.30 9.89 4.17
N PHE A 114 1.25 9.14 3.84
CA PHE A 114 1.37 7.82 3.20
C PHE A 114 1.26 7.85 1.67
N GLY A 115 1.07 9.01 1.05
CA GLY A 115 0.72 9.08 -0.38
C GLY A 115 1.69 8.39 -1.33
N SER A 116 3.00 8.43 -1.03
CA SER A 116 4.04 7.75 -1.81
C SER A 116 4.25 6.28 -1.43
N THR A 117 3.71 5.85 -0.30
CA THR A 117 3.93 4.53 0.30
C THR A 117 3.02 3.49 -0.35
N ASP A 118 3.57 2.31 -0.55
CA ASP A 118 2.82 1.12 -0.98
C ASP A 118 1.97 0.62 0.20
N ILE A 119 0.71 0.24 -0.05
CA ILE A 119 -0.21 -0.19 1.02
C ILE A 119 0.34 -1.40 1.77
N ASP A 120 0.96 -2.33 1.04
CA ASP A 120 1.51 -3.57 1.59
C ASP A 120 2.73 -3.32 2.50
N LYS A 121 3.27 -2.09 2.53
CA LYS A 121 4.42 -1.70 3.35
C LYS A 121 4.02 -0.88 4.60
N ILE A 122 2.73 -0.68 4.84
CA ILE A 122 2.26 0.04 6.02
C ILE A 122 2.32 -0.93 7.20
N ASP A 123 3.40 -0.83 7.98
CA ASP A 123 3.64 -1.61 9.19
C ASP A 123 3.35 -0.79 10.46
N LEU A 124 3.35 -1.45 11.62
CA LEU A 124 3.16 -0.83 12.94
C LEU A 124 4.15 0.32 13.19
N ALA A 125 5.40 0.17 12.77
CA ALA A 125 6.41 1.23 12.88
C ALA A 125 6.06 2.48 12.05
N ALA A 126 5.41 2.30 10.90
CA ALA A 126 4.98 3.42 10.07
C ALA A 126 3.79 4.16 10.71
N LEU A 127 2.95 3.45 11.47
CA LEU A 127 1.84 4.04 12.22
C LEU A 127 2.33 4.83 13.45
N THR A 128 3.31 4.32 14.19
CA THR A 128 3.89 5.08 15.32
C THR A 128 4.60 6.34 14.83
N ALA A 129 5.36 6.25 13.74
CA ALA A 129 6.00 7.41 13.12
C ALA A 129 4.97 8.45 12.63
N PHE A 130 3.82 7.99 12.11
CA PHE A 130 2.70 8.85 11.75
C PHE A 130 2.09 9.56 12.96
N ASP A 131 1.93 8.88 14.09
CA ASP A 131 1.41 9.48 15.32
C ASP A 131 2.34 10.57 15.87
N HIS A 132 3.65 10.32 15.86
CA HIS A 132 4.64 11.34 16.20
C HIS A 132 4.58 12.53 15.23
N TRP A 133 4.49 12.29 13.92
CA TRP A 133 4.38 13.35 12.92
C TRP A 133 3.10 14.18 13.08
N ARG A 134 1.96 13.54 13.34
CA ARG A 134 0.68 14.22 13.57
C ARG A 134 0.73 15.11 14.81
N THR A 135 1.36 14.64 15.88
CA THR A 135 1.47 15.36 17.16
C THR A 135 2.39 16.57 17.02
N GLN A 136 3.49 16.45 16.28
CA GLN A 136 4.39 17.58 15.98
C GLN A 136 3.71 18.66 15.13
N LYS A 137 2.90 18.25 14.14
CA LYS A 137 2.22 19.18 13.23
C LYS A 137 1.05 19.93 13.88
N HIS A 138 0.54 19.44 15.01
CA HIS A 138 -0.60 20.03 15.70
C HIS A 138 -0.31 20.21 17.20
N THR A 139 -0.10 21.46 17.62
CA THR A 139 0.21 21.87 19.00
C THR A 139 -0.94 21.68 20.00
N LYS A 140 -2.12 21.21 19.56
CA LYS A 140 -3.28 20.94 20.42
C LYS A 140 -3.48 19.43 20.51
N GLN A 141 -3.28 18.87 21.71
CA GLN A 141 -3.71 17.51 22.00
C GLN A 141 -5.23 17.45 21.78
N PHE A 142 -5.69 16.47 21.00
CA PHE A 142 -7.12 16.25 20.84
C PHE A 142 -7.71 15.96 22.23
N SER A 143 -8.79 16.65 22.60
CA SER A 143 -9.48 16.38 23.86
C SER A 143 -9.86 14.91 23.90
N GLN A 144 -9.49 14.23 24.99
CA GLN A 144 -9.76 12.81 25.19
C GLN A 144 -11.26 12.51 25.35
N SER A 145 -12.03 12.60 24.28
CA SER A 145 -13.39 12.06 24.20
C SER A 145 -13.46 11.19 22.96
N GLY A 146 -12.94 9.96 23.08
CA GLY A 146 -13.06 8.90 22.08
C GLY A 146 -11.98 7.82 22.14
N ILE A 147 -10.72 8.18 22.43
CA ILE A 147 -9.56 7.27 22.22
C ILE A 147 -8.88 6.81 23.53
N CYS A 148 -9.08 7.49 24.67
CA CYS A 148 -8.36 7.20 25.93
C CYS A 148 -8.58 5.79 26.53
N LYS A 149 -9.64 5.07 26.15
CA LYS A 149 -9.93 3.76 26.79
C LYS A 149 -9.08 2.59 26.29
N GLN A 150 -8.35 2.73 25.18
CA GLN A 150 -7.60 1.62 24.58
C GLN A 150 -6.12 1.59 25.01
N THR A 151 -5.46 2.74 25.07
CA THR A 151 -4.01 2.81 25.38
C THR A 151 -3.70 2.61 26.88
N MET A 152 -4.61 3.00 27.78
CA MET A 152 -4.40 2.89 29.24
C MET A 152 -4.67 1.50 29.82
N ARG A 153 -4.89 0.48 28.96
CA ARG A 153 -5.09 -0.92 29.37
C ARG A 153 -3.86 -1.80 29.12
N GLY A 154 -3.00 -1.44 28.16
CA GLY A 154 -1.79 -2.20 27.84
C GLY A 154 -0.54 -1.80 28.64
N GLN A 155 -0.54 -0.64 29.31
CA GLN A 155 0.63 -0.15 30.07
C GLN A 155 0.50 -0.37 31.59
N ARG A 156 -0.59 -0.96 32.08
CA ARG A 156 -0.80 -1.23 33.51
C ARG A 156 -0.26 -2.59 33.96
N ASP A 157 0.04 -3.49 33.03
CA ASP A 157 0.51 -4.84 33.34
C ASP A 157 2.05 -4.90 33.45
N ASP A 158 2.78 -3.94 32.86
CA ASP A 158 4.25 -3.94 32.83
C ASP A 158 4.92 -3.09 33.94
N ALA A 159 4.12 -2.36 34.73
CA ALA A 159 4.62 -1.40 35.73
C ALA A 159 4.37 -1.80 37.19
N LYS A 160 4.13 -3.09 37.49
CA LYS A 160 4.01 -3.61 38.88
C LYS A 160 5.36 -3.92 39.53
N GLY A 161 6.39 -3.14 39.22
CA GLY A 161 7.72 -3.40 39.76
C GLY A 161 8.66 -2.21 39.64
N LEU A 162 8.29 -1.04 40.18
CA LEU A 162 9.26 -0.19 40.88
C LEU A 162 8.57 0.99 41.58
N GLU A 163 8.97 1.19 42.82
CA GLU A 163 8.71 2.32 43.71
C GLU A 163 8.71 3.71 43.05
N VAL A 164 7.75 4.54 43.46
CA VAL A 164 7.95 5.95 43.82
C VAL A 164 6.74 6.35 44.68
N SER A 165 6.83 6.26 46.01
CA SER A 165 7.47 7.22 46.91
C SER A 165 7.00 8.66 46.66
N ARG A 166 6.12 9.11 47.57
CA ARG A 166 5.90 10.48 48.09
C ARG A 166 5.83 11.66 47.11
N CYS A 167 4.63 12.25 47.07
CA CYS A 167 4.38 13.70 47.18
C CYS A 167 2.89 13.81 47.60
N SER A 168 2.49 13.95 48.87
CA SER A 168 2.84 14.93 49.90
C SER A 168 2.78 16.38 49.41
N LEU A 169 1.65 17.02 49.77
CA LEU A 169 1.47 18.42 50.17
C LEU A 169 0.72 19.35 49.19
N LEU A 170 -0.46 19.72 49.70
CA LEU A 170 -1.27 20.93 49.53
C LEU A 170 -2.08 21.07 48.24
#